data_AF-A0A8T4FJJ3-F1
#
_entry.id   AF-A0A8T4FJJ3-F1
#
_cell.length_a   1.000
_cell.length_b   1.000
_cell.length_c   1.000
_cell.angle_alpha   90.00
_cell.angle_beta   90.00
_cell.angle_gamma   90.00
#
_symmetry.space_group_name_H-M   'P 1'
#
loop_
_entity.id
_entity.type
_entity.pdbx_description
1 polymer ?
#
loop_
_entity_poly.entity_id
_entity_poly.type
_entity_poly.pdbx_seq_one_letter_code
_entity_poly.pdbx_strand_id
1 'polypeptide(L)' 'MRVVLIGFRGSGKTTVGGILAKRLGQPFIDTDTGIVKKSGMPIEEIFRDYGEA' A
#
# COMPACT_ATOMS: atom_id res chain seq x y z
N MET A 1 2.38 -13.21 -12.68
CA MET A 1 0.97 -12.88 -12.39
C MET A 1 0.94 -11.70 -11.42
N ARG A 2 0.03 -10.73 -11.57
CA ARG A 2 -0.12 -9.61 -10.63
C ARG A 2 -1.47 -9.72 -9.93
N VAL A 3 -1.47 -9.57 -8.61
CA VAL A 3 -2.68 -9.56 -7.77
C VAL A 3 -2.75 -8.23 -7.06
N VAL A 4 -3.91 -7.58 -7.11
CA VAL A 4 -4.16 -6.30 -6.44
C VAL A 4 -5.22 -6.51 -5.37
N LEU A 5 -4.91 -6.15 -4.12
CA LEU A 5 -5.85 -6.22 -3.01
C LEU A 5 -6.49 -4.85 -2.80
N ILE A 6 -7.81 -4.78 -2.92
CA ILE A 6 -8.61 -3.56 -2.71
C ILE A 6 -9.51 -3.70 -1.47
N GLY A 7 -9.94 -2.57 -0.91
CA GLY A 7 -10.79 -2.51 0.28
C GLY A 7 -10.40 -1.37 1.23
N PHE A 8 -11.21 -1.10 2.25
CA PHE A 8 -11.01 0.00 3.19
C PHE A 8 -9.73 -0.13 4.04
N ARG A 9 -9.22 1.00 4.57
CA ARG A 9 -8.14 0.98 5.57
C ARG A 9 -8.57 0.12 6.77
N GLY A 10 -7.63 -0.65 7.33
CA GLY A 10 -7.92 -1.59 8.42
C GLY A 10 -8.56 -2.92 8.01
N SER A 11 -8.93 -3.12 6.74
CA SER A 11 -9.54 -4.39 6.28
C SER A 11 -8.56 -5.59 6.16
N GLY A 12 -7.33 -5.47 6.70
CA GLY A 12 -6.35 -6.55 6.72
C GLY A 12 -5.56 -6.79 5.42
N LYS A 13 -5.64 -5.90 4.42
CA LYS A 13 -4.99 -6.07 3.11
C LYS A 13 -3.48 -6.32 3.21
N THR A 14 -2.78 -5.58 4.05
CA THR A 14 -1.32 -5.73 4.25
C THR A 14 -1.00 -7.11 4.84
N THR A 15 -1.77 -7.56 5.84
CA THR A 15 -1.61 -8.87 6.47
C THR A 15 -1.88 -10.01 5.48
N VAL A 16 -3.03 -9.98 4.80
CA VAL A 16 -3.42 -11.03 3.85
C VAL A 16 -2.49 -11.02 2.63
N GLY A 17 -2.10 -9.85 2.14
CA GLY A 17 -1.19 -9.69 1.02
C GLY A 17 0.20 -10.24 1.28
N GLY A 18 0.77 -10.00 2.46
CA GLY A 18 2.04 -10.61 2.86
C GLY A 18 1.98 -12.13 2.89
N ILE A 19 0.90 -12.69 3.45
CA ILE A 19 0.68 -14.16 3.48
C ILE A 19 0.56 -14.71 2.06
N LEU A 20 -0.25 -14.07 1.21
CA LEU A 20 -0.46 -14.49 -0.18
C LEU A 20 0.82 -14.44 -0.99
N ALA A 21 1.58 -13.35 -0.90
CA ALA A 21 2.86 -13.17 -1.59
C ALA A 21 3.85 -14.28 -1.21
N LYS A 22 3.97 -14.59 0.09
CA LYS A 22 4.80 -15.69 0.58
C LYS A 22 4.38 -17.04 0.01
N ARG A 23 3.06 -17.33 -0.03
CA ARG A 23 2.53 -18.59 -0.59
C ARG A 23 2.77 -18.72 -2.10
N LEU A 24 2.78 -17.60 -2.82
CA LEU A 24 3.01 -17.57 -4.26
C LEU A 24 4.49 -17.44 -4.64
N GLY A 25 5.41 -17.30 -3.67
CA GLY A 25 6.82 -17.00 -3.94
C GLY A 25 7.02 -15.68 -4.70
N GLN A 26 6.17 -14.69 -4.43
CA GLN A 26 6.17 -13.39 -5.10
C GLN A 26 6.54 -12.27 -4.12
N PRO A 27 7.06 -11.13 -4.61
CA PRO A 27 7.24 -9.95 -3.79
C PRO A 27 5.89 -9.38 -3.35
N PHE A 28 5.84 -8.86 -2.12
CA PHE A 28 4.74 -8.04 -1.63
C PHE A 28 5.08 -6.56 -1.81
N ILE A 29 4.13 -5.77 -2.32
CA ILE A 29 4.29 -4.33 -2.51
C ILE A 29 3.14 -3.63 -1.80
N ASP A 30 3.47 -2.72 -0.89
CA ASP A 30 2.52 -1.77 -0.29
C ASP A 30 2.58 -0.45 -1.06
N THR A 31 1.45 -0.02 -1.63
CA THR A 31 1.37 1.19 -2.45
C THR A 31 1.58 2.46 -1.63
N ASP A 32 1.07 2.52 -0.41
CA ASP A 32 1.17 3.70 0.45
C ASP A 32 2.65 3.93 0.81
N THR A 33 3.37 2.86 1.12
CA THR A 33 4.83 2.92 1.37
C THR A 33 5.60 3.34 0.13
N GLY A 34 5.20 2.85 -1.05
CA GLY A 34 5.80 3.25 -2.32
C GLY A 34 5.62 4.73 -2.64
N ILE A 35 4.44 5.30 -2.34
CA ILE A 35 4.13 6.71 -2.53
C ILE A 35 4.97 7.58 -1.60
N VAL A 36 5.06 7.24 -0.31
CA VAL A 36 5.89 7.96 0.67
C VAL A 36 7.37 7.97 0.24
N LYS A 37 7.90 6.81 -0.17
CA LYS A 37 9.29 6.72 -0.64
C LYS A 37 9.55 7.56 -1.88
N LYS A 38 8.59 7.61 -2.81
CA LYS A 38 8.74 8.35 -4.08
C LYS A 38 8.57 9.86 -3.90
N SER A 39 7.68 10.27 -3.02
CA SER A 39 7.42 11.69 -2.72
C SER A 39 8.46 12.31 -1.79
N GLY A 40 9.09 11.51 -0.92
CA GLY A 40 9.95 12.01 0.14
C GLY A 40 9.19 12.72 1.27
N MET A 41 7.86 12.58 1.29
CA MET A 41 6.96 13.24 2.24
C MET A 41 6.19 12.18 3.05
N PRO A 42 5.90 12.45 4.34
CA PRO A 42 4.93 11.66 5.12
C PRO A 42 3.55 11.62 4.44
N ILE A 43 2.82 10.53 4.61
CA ILE A 43 1.50 10.34 3.97
C ILE A 43 0.51 11.43 4.40
N GLU A 44 0.60 11.90 5.65
CA GLU A 44 -0.23 12.97 6.20
C GLU A 44 0.03 14.32 5.54
N GLU A 45 1.29 14.61 5.15
CA GLU A 45 1.64 15.82 4.40
C GLU A 45 1.14 15.71 2.95
N ILE A 46 1.26 14.54 2.33
CA ILE A 46 0.73 14.30 0.98
C ILE A 46 -0.77 14.55 0.94
N PHE A 47 -1.53 14.03 1.90
CA PHE A 47 -2.98 14.27 1.97
C PHE A 47 -3.32 15.73 2.25
N ARG A 48 -2.53 16.43 3.05
CA ARG A 48 -2.75 17.84 3.37
C ARG A 48 -2.49 18.76 2.16
N ASP A 49 -1.42 18.49 1.44
CA ASP A 49 -0.91 19.39 0.40
C ASP A 49 -1.46 19.05 -1.00
N TYR A 50 -1.85 17.79 -1.23
CA TYR A 50 -2.29 17.27 -2.53
C TYR A 50 -3.62 16.49 -2.49
N GLY A 51 -4.22 16.29 -1.31
CA GLY A 51 -5.53 15.63 -1.20
C GLY A 51 -6.66 16.56 -1.63
N GLU A 52 -7.77 15.97 -2.10
CA GLU A 52 -9.01 16.70 -2.36
C GLU A 52 -9.79 16.86 -1.05
N ALA A 53 -10.28 18.08 -0.79
CA ALA A 53 -11.15 18.41 0.34
C ALA A 53 -12.60 18.00 0.09
#